data_AF-A0ABD3UZZ9-F1
#
_entry.id   AF-A0ABD3UZZ9-F1
#
_cell.length_a   1.000
_cell.length_b   1.000
_cell.length_c   1.000
_cell.angle_alpha   90.00
_cell.angle_beta   90.00
_cell.angle_gamma   90.00
#
_symmetry.space_group_name_H-M   'P 1'
#
loop_
_entity.id
_entity.type
_entity.pdbx_description
1 polymer ?
#
loop_
_entity_poly.entity_id
_entity_poly.type
_entity_poly.pdbx_seq_one_letter_code
_entity_poly.pdbx_strand_id
1 'polypeptide(L)'
;MLEHNRIVDTLKKVNPDWDVEKLFQEARKINIAQMQHIIYNGFLSAFLSRGTITTYKLRSLNTGYSTSYDKKRDATIANGFGIAYRMGHTLIPTYMDLYSDLSTRKSGPEMGPFDVVDTFNNPHLTFLNQRTGCPALLKWMTSQTSPATDSISGSSLGPTLSCILGREFQNLKEGDSYWYERPEPQGFAKEQLNEIRKTSLSAVLCANLGLTQIQIDAFKLPASTNFAVPCTVVPSIDFTKWKSTLPSKPGIRQSSLPEIMRQLAKMDRKTKK
;
A
#
# COMPACT_ATOMS: atom_id res chain seq x y z
N MET A 1 6.34 5.93 -1.81
CA MET A 1 7.77 6.31 -1.88
C MET A 1 8.50 5.97 -0.59
N LEU A 2 8.03 6.41 0.58
CA LEU A 2 8.63 6.05 1.87
C LEU A 2 8.78 4.54 2.07
N GLU A 3 7.70 3.77 1.84
CA GLU A 3 7.74 2.31 2.02
C GLU A 3 8.74 1.63 1.10
N HIS A 4 8.84 2.07 -0.16
CA HIS A 4 9.85 1.54 -1.10
C HIS A 4 11.27 1.75 -0.57
N ASN A 5 11.61 2.97 -0.14
CA ASN A 5 12.94 3.28 0.40
C ASN A 5 13.22 2.48 1.67
N ARG A 6 12.23 2.37 2.57
CA ARG A 6 12.34 1.54 3.78
C ARG A 6 12.62 0.08 3.45
N ILE A 7 11.95 -0.48 2.44
CA ILE A 7 12.19 -1.85 1.97
C ILE A 7 13.59 -1.97 1.38
N VAL A 8 14.03 -1.05 0.53
CA VAL A 8 15.39 -1.03 -0.04
C VAL A 8 16.44 -1.04 1.07
N ASP A 9 16.33 -0.14 2.05
CA ASP A 9 17.27 -0.03 3.17
C ASP A 9 17.29 -1.31 4.02
N THR A 10 16.13 -1.93 4.21
CA THR A 10 16.02 -3.17 4.98
C THR A 10 16.63 -4.34 4.21
N LEU A 11 16.33 -4.47 2.91
CA LEU A 11 16.90 -5.51 2.06
C LEU A 11 18.41 -5.36 1.91
N LYS A 12 18.95 -4.14 1.88
CA LYS A 12 20.40 -3.90 1.84
C LYS A 12 21.10 -4.40 3.11
N LYS A 13 20.46 -4.27 4.28
CA LYS A 13 20.98 -4.82 5.54
C LYS A 13 20.99 -6.35 5.54
N VAL A 14 19.94 -6.97 4.98
CA VAL A 14 19.82 -8.44 4.88
C VAL A 14 20.74 -9.02 3.80
N ASN A 15 20.93 -8.29 2.70
CA ASN A 15 21.71 -8.67 1.54
C ASN A 15 22.71 -7.55 1.15
N PRO A 16 23.85 -7.43 1.85
CA PRO A 16 24.83 -6.38 1.59
C PRO A 16 25.42 -6.40 0.18
N ASP A 17 25.45 -7.55 -0.48
CA ASP A 17 26.06 -7.73 -1.80
C ASP A 17 25.13 -7.42 -2.97
N TRP A 18 23.83 -7.20 -2.72
CA TRP A 18 22.90 -6.85 -3.78
C TRP A 18 23.23 -5.47 -4.36
N ASP A 19 23.19 -5.39 -5.70
CA ASP A 19 23.33 -4.15 -6.43
C ASP A 19 22.04 -3.31 -6.37
N VAL A 20 22.15 -2.07 -6.85
CA VAL A 20 21.06 -1.08 -6.77
C VAL A 20 19.85 -1.53 -7.59
N GLU A 21 20.07 -2.14 -8.75
CA GLU A 21 18.98 -2.61 -9.62
C GLU A 21 18.19 -3.74 -8.96
N LYS A 22 18.89 -4.73 -8.40
CA LYS A 22 18.25 -5.84 -7.69
C LYS A 22 17.47 -5.35 -6.49
N LEU A 23 18.03 -4.44 -5.69
CA LEU A 23 17.34 -3.84 -4.55
C LEU A 23 16.08 -3.08 -4.98
N PHE A 24 16.17 -2.29 -6.04
CA PHE A 24 15.04 -1.54 -6.57
C PHE A 24 13.92 -2.47 -7.05
N GLN A 25 14.23 -3.49 -7.87
CA GLN A 25 13.21 -4.39 -8.40
C GLN A 25 12.57 -5.25 -7.31
N GLU A 26 13.36 -5.76 -6.35
CA GLU A 26 12.81 -6.53 -5.22
C GLU A 26 11.93 -5.66 -4.32
N ALA A 27 12.38 -4.44 -3.98
CA ALA A 27 11.57 -3.52 -3.18
C ALA A 27 10.29 -3.10 -3.91
N ARG A 28 10.36 -2.86 -5.22
CA ARG A 28 9.18 -2.59 -6.06
C ARG A 28 8.21 -3.76 -6.05
N LYS A 29 8.71 -4.98 -6.23
CA LYS A 29 7.91 -6.22 -6.25
C LYS A 29 7.20 -6.46 -4.92
N ILE A 30 7.92 -6.31 -3.78
CA ILE A 30 7.33 -6.44 -2.44
C ILE A 30 6.27 -5.36 -2.20
N ASN A 31 6.55 -4.10 -2.54
CA ASN A 31 5.61 -3.00 -2.35
C ASN A 31 4.32 -3.19 -3.17
N ILE A 32 4.42 -3.68 -4.42
CA ILE A 32 3.25 -4.05 -5.23
C ILE A 32 2.47 -5.18 -4.57
N ALA A 33 3.15 -6.19 -4.03
CA ALA A 33 2.50 -7.31 -3.34
C ALA A 33 1.77 -6.87 -2.06
N GLN A 34 2.37 -5.99 -1.26
CA GLN A 34 1.71 -5.37 -0.11
C GLN A 34 0.44 -4.63 -0.54
N MET A 35 0.52 -3.81 -1.60
CA MET A 35 -0.62 -3.08 -2.13
C MET A 35 -1.73 -4.02 -2.61
N GLN A 36 -1.41 -5.03 -3.42
CA GLN A 36 -2.38 -6.04 -3.87
C GLN A 36 -3.02 -6.76 -2.69
N HIS A 37 -2.24 -7.20 -1.70
CA HIS A 37 -2.76 -7.87 -0.52
C HIS A 37 -3.71 -6.98 0.30
N ILE A 38 -3.32 -5.73 0.58
CA ILE A 38 -4.12 -4.74 1.31
C ILE A 38 -5.43 -4.44 0.57
N ILE A 39 -5.37 -4.27 -0.75
CA ILE A 39 -6.56 -3.97 -1.56
C ILE A 39 -7.60 -5.08 -1.43
N TYR A 40 -7.19 -6.33 -1.70
CA TYR A 40 -8.13 -7.45 -1.82
C TYR A 40 -8.60 -8.01 -0.46
N ASN A 41 -7.86 -7.78 0.63
CA ASN A 41 -8.19 -8.32 1.95
C ASN A 41 -8.67 -7.26 2.96
N GLY A 42 -8.39 -5.98 2.71
CA GLY A 42 -8.85 -4.83 3.50
C GLY A 42 -9.81 -3.95 2.70
N PHE A 43 -9.27 -3.16 1.77
CA PHE A 43 -9.99 -2.09 1.07
C PHE A 43 -11.31 -2.55 0.42
N LEU A 44 -11.30 -3.62 -0.37
CA LEU A 44 -12.52 -4.09 -1.05
C LEU A 44 -13.61 -4.51 -0.07
N SER A 45 -13.23 -5.01 1.12
CA SER A 45 -14.20 -5.39 2.16
C SER A 45 -14.85 -4.20 2.86
N ALA A 46 -14.31 -2.98 2.69
CA ALA A 46 -14.93 -1.76 3.20
C ALA A 46 -16.12 -1.31 2.34
N PHE A 47 -16.20 -1.74 1.07
CA PHE A 47 -17.21 -1.27 0.12
C PHE A 47 -18.13 -2.38 -0.40
N LEU A 48 -17.58 -3.58 -0.62
CA LEU A 48 -18.29 -4.70 -1.21
C LEU A 48 -18.79 -5.67 -0.15
N SER A 49 -19.96 -6.27 -0.41
CA SER A 49 -20.46 -7.32 0.46
C SER A 49 -19.63 -8.58 0.47
N ARG A 50 -19.73 -9.30 1.59
CA ARG A 50 -19.21 -10.67 1.71
C ARG A 50 -19.73 -11.55 0.56
N GLY A 51 -21.00 -11.36 0.16
CA GLY A 51 -21.59 -12.04 -1.00
C GLY A 51 -20.81 -11.73 -2.28
N THR A 52 -20.66 -10.45 -2.63
CA THR A 52 -19.91 -10.00 -3.82
C THR A 52 -18.46 -10.48 -3.80
N ILE A 53 -17.75 -10.31 -2.68
CA ILE A 53 -16.37 -10.79 -2.49
C ILE A 53 -16.25 -12.30 -2.76
N THR A 54 -17.24 -13.09 -2.32
CA THR A 54 -17.28 -14.53 -2.51
C THR A 54 -17.61 -14.90 -3.96
N THR A 55 -18.64 -14.29 -4.55
CA THR A 55 -19.07 -14.50 -5.93
C THR A 55 -17.93 -14.28 -6.92
N TYR A 56 -17.17 -13.19 -6.74
CA TYR A 56 -16.05 -12.82 -7.62
C TYR A 56 -14.69 -13.33 -7.12
N LYS A 57 -14.65 -14.18 -6.07
CA LYS A 57 -13.43 -14.81 -5.53
C LYS A 57 -12.29 -13.82 -5.27
N LEU A 58 -12.62 -12.67 -4.71
CA LEU A 58 -11.69 -11.53 -4.60
C LEU A 58 -10.64 -11.76 -3.51
N ARG A 59 -10.98 -12.38 -2.39
CA ARG A 59 -10.02 -12.65 -1.31
C ARG A 59 -8.81 -13.45 -1.78
N SER A 60 -7.65 -13.08 -1.28
CA SER A 60 -6.43 -13.87 -1.46
C SER A 60 -6.50 -15.16 -0.65
N LEU A 61 -5.63 -16.11 -0.99
CA LEU A 61 -5.49 -17.34 -0.21
C LEU A 61 -4.78 -17.04 1.12
N ASN A 62 -5.09 -17.84 2.14
CA ASN A 62 -4.40 -17.79 3.43
C ASN A 62 -3.06 -18.55 3.39
N THR A 63 -2.94 -19.54 2.51
CA THR A 63 -1.73 -20.39 2.35
C THR A 63 -1.57 -20.82 0.89
N GLY A 64 -0.36 -21.25 0.52
CA GLY A 64 -0.08 -21.78 -0.83
C GLY A 64 -0.08 -20.71 -1.93
N TYR A 65 -0.15 -21.17 -3.18
CA TYR A 65 -0.10 -20.34 -4.38
C TYR A 65 -1.47 -20.31 -5.09
N SER A 66 -1.78 -19.19 -5.75
CA SER A 66 -2.99 -19.07 -6.55
C SER A 66 -2.82 -19.72 -7.92
N THR A 67 -3.76 -20.59 -8.29
CA THR A 67 -3.88 -21.21 -9.62
C THR A 67 -4.87 -20.48 -10.53
N SER A 68 -5.40 -19.34 -10.10
CA SER A 68 -6.48 -18.63 -10.79
C SER A 68 -6.05 -17.84 -12.04
N TYR A 69 -4.82 -18.02 -12.54
CA TYR A 69 -4.35 -17.27 -13.71
C TYR A 69 -5.08 -17.75 -14.97
N ASP A 70 -5.64 -16.82 -15.73
CA ASP A 70 -6.18 -17.10 -17.05
C ASP A 70 -5.63 -16.08 -18.05
N LYS A 71 -4.75 -16.56 -18.93
CA LYS A 71 -4.14 -15.74 -20.00
C LYS A 71 -5.14 -15.17 -21.01
N LYS A 72 -6.34 -15.75 -21.11
CA LYS A 72 -7.40 -15.27 -22.02
C LYS A 72 -8.28 -14.21 -21.37
N ARG A 73 -8.10 -13.97 -20.08
CA ARG A 73 -8.87 -12.98 -19.36
C ARG A 73 -8.35 -11.59 -19.66
N ASP A 74 -9.27 -10.72 -20.07
CA ASP A 74 -8.96 -9.32 -20.33
C ASP A 74 -8.79 -8.57 -19.00
N ALA A 75 -7.56 -8.14 -18.73
CA ALA A 75 -7.18 -7.34 -17.57
C ALA A 75 -7.05 -5.84 -17.89
N THR A 76 -7.55 -5.38 -19.04
CA THR A 76 -7.63 -3.96 -19.35
C THR A 76 -8.72 -3.29 -18.52
N ILE A 77 -8.51 -2.00 -18.22
CA ILE A 77 -9.48 -1.22 -17.46
C ILE A 77 -10.70 -0.89 -18.32
N ALA A 78 -11.86 -1.41 -17.95
CA ALA A 78 -13.09 -1.10 -18.66
C ALA A 78 -13.47 0.38 -18.51
N ASN A 79 -13.94 1.02 -19.59
CA ASN A 79 -14.39 2.43 -19.54
C ASN A 79 -15.49 2.64 -18.47
N GLY A 80 -16.46 1.71 -18.39
CA GLY A 80 -17.51 1.74 -17.38
C GLY A 80 -16.96 1.68 -15.95
N PHE A 81 -15.86 0.96 -15.71
CA PHE A 81 -15.18 0.97 -14.42
C PHE A 81 -14.57 2.35 -14.12
N GLY A 82 -13.94 3.01 -15.10
CA GLY A 82 -13.39 4.36 -14.94
C GLY A 82 -14.42 5.41 -14.51
N ILE A 83 -15.69 5.25 -14.91
CA ILE A 83 -16.80 6.10 -14.44
C ILE A 83 -17.29 5.63 -13.06
N ALA A 84 -17.52 4.33 -12.88
CA ALA A 84 -18.03 3.76 -11.63
C ALA A 84 -17.09 3.98 -10.43
N TYR A 85 -15.78 3.92 -10.64
CA TYR A 85 -14.78 4.09 -9.58
C TYR A 85 -14.72 5.53 -9.05
N ARG A 86 -15.42 6.48 -9.69
CA ARG A 86 -15.67 7.83 -9.15
C ARG A 86 -16.69 7.85 -8.01
N MET A 87 -17.27 6.71 -7.63
CA MET A 87 -18.11 6.58 -6.44
C MET A 87 -17.44 7.16 -5.18
N GLY A 88 -16.10 7.17 -5.12
CA GLY A 88 -15.37 7.81 -4.04
C GLY A 88 -15.66 9.30 -3.84
N HIS A 89 -16.17 10.02 -4.85
CA HIS A 89 -16.54 11.43 -4.70
C HIS A 89 -17.68 11.66 -3.70
N THR A 90 -18.54 10.66 -3.46
CA THR A 90 -19.60 10.76 -2.44
C THR A 90 -19.09 10.52 -1.01
N LEU A 91 -17.82 10.10 -0.88
CA LEU A 91 -17.18 9.79 0.40
C LEU A 91 -16.31 10.94 0.90
N ILE A 92 -16.08 11.97 0.06
CA ILE A 92 -15.25 13.12 0.39
C ILE A 92 -16.00 13.99 1.41
N PRO A 93 -15.41 14.27 2.58
CA PRO A 93 -16.02 15.16 3.58
C PRO A 93 -15.99 16.62 3.11
N THR A 94 -16.74 17.50 3.79
CA THR A 94 -16.73 18.95 3.50
C THR A 94 -15.53 19.68 4.09
N TYR A 95 -14.91 19.13 5.14
CA TYR A 95 -13.73 19.69 5.78
C TYR A 95 -12.62 18.65 5.94
N MET A 96 -11.39 19.13 6.02
CA MET A 96 -10.19 18.37 6.34
C MET A 96 -9.61 18.84 7.66
N ASP A 97 -9.04 17.93 8.45
CA ASP A 97 -8.35 18.27 9.69
C ASP A 97 -6.97 17.59 9.76
N LEU A 98 -6.12 18.06 10.66
CA LEU A 98 -4.79 17.51 10.93
C LEU A 98 -4.69 17.19 12.43
N TYR A 99 -4.80 15.92 12.80
CA TYR A 99 -4.75 15.53 14.20
C TYR A 99 -3.33 15.37 14.70
N SER A 100 -3.00 16.06 15.80
CA SER A 100 -1.71 15.86 16.48
C SER A 100 -1.66 14.50 17.16
N ASP A 101 -2.80 14.01 17.66
CA ASP A 101 -2.93 12.77 18.41
C ASP A 101 -4.25 12.05 18.07
N LEU A 102 -4.15 10.75 17.78
CA LEU A 102 -5.27 9.87 17.45
C LEU A 102 -6.20 9.61 18.64
N SER A 103 -5.66 9.62 19.86
CA SER A 103 -6.42 9.31 21.06
C SER A 103 -7.36 10.45 21.43
N THR A 104 -6.88 11.68 21.32
CA THR A 104 -7.65 12.89 21.64
C THR A 104 -8.47 13.40 20.46
N ARG A 105 -8.12 13.01 19.22
CA ARG A 105 -8.72 13.54 17.97
C ARG A 105 -8.75 15.07 17.94
N LYS A 106 -7.72 15.68 18.55
CA LYS A 106 -7.58 17.13 18.63
C LYS A 106 -6.61 17.60 17.56
N SER A 107 -7.04 18.61 16.84
CA SER A 107 -6.23 19.52 16.05
C SER A 107 -5.60 20.56 16.99
N GLY A 108 -4.34 20.90 16.76
CA GLY A 108 -3.80 22.13 17.36
C GLY A 108 -4.43 23.38 16.72
N PRO A 109 -4.25 24.58 17.29
CA PRO A 109 -4.89 25.81 16.82
C PRO A 109 -4.60 26.20 15.35
N GLU A 110 -3.56 25.64 14.73
CA GLU A 110 -3.17 25.90 13.32
C GLU A 110 -3.39 24.69 12.39
N MET A 111 -4.15 23.69 12.83
CA MET A 111 -4.23 22.37 12.18
C MET A 111 -5.61 22.03 11.58
N GLY A 112 -6.57 22.95 11.60
CA GLY A 112 -7.88 22.77 10.98
C GLY A 112 -9.04 23.23 11.88
N PRO A 113 -10.30 23.01 11.46
CA PRO A 113 -10.70 22.41 10.18
C PRO A 113 -10.45 23.35 9.00
N PHE A 114 -10.00 22.80 7.88
CA PHE A 114 -9.87 23.48 6.59
C PHE A 114 -11.06 23.11 5.70
N ASP A 115 -11.64 24.06 4.97
CA ASP A 115 -12.58 23.73 3.89
C ASP A 115 -11.82 22.95 2.82
N VAL A 116 -12.39 21.84 2.34
CA VAL A 116 -11.74 21.01 1.31
C VAL A 116 -11.44 21.82 0.04
N VAL A 117 -12.25 22.83 -0.28
CA VAL A 117 -11.99 23.71 -1.44
C VAL A 117 -10.63 24.42 -1.35
N ASP A 118 -10.19 24.77 -0.14
CA ASP A 118 -8.93 25.48 0.11
C ASP A 118 -7.71 24.55 0.14
N THR A 119 -7.94 23.24 0.13
CA THR A 119 -6.88 22.21 0.16
C THR A 119 -6.39 21.82 -1.24
N PHE A 120 -7.18 22.09 -2.28
CA PHE A 120 -6.84 21.68 -3.65
C PHE A 120 -5.56 22.37 -4.13
N ASN A 121 -4.62 21.56 -4.62
CA ASN A 121 -3.31 22.02 -5.11
C ASN A 121 -2.49 22.81 -4.07
N ASN A 122 -2.74 22.58 -2.77
CA ASN A 122 -2.06 23.28 -1.69
C ASN A 122 -1.05 22.36 -0.96
N PRO A 123 0.21 22.26 -1.42
CA PRO A 123 1.21 21.40 -0.79
C PRO A 123 1.65 21.92 0.59
N HIS A 124 1.42 23.19 0.93
CA HIS A 124 1.87 23.76 2.21
C HIS A 124 1.28 23.02 3.41
N LEU A 125 0.06 22.50 3.30
CA LEU A 125 -0.59 21.70 4.35
C LEU A 125 0.23 20.45 4.74
N THR A 126 0.98 19.88 3.79
CA THR A 126 1.83 18.71 4.06
C THR A 126 3.11 19.03 4.81
N PHE A 127 3.51 20.31 4.82
CA PHE A 127 4.74 20.81 5.45
C PHE A 127 4.48 21.64 6.71
N LEU A 128 3.23 21.75 7.17
CA LEU A 128 2.90 22.43 8.42
C LEU A 128 3.76 21.86 9.57
N ASN A 129 4.41 22.78 10.30
CA ASN A 129 5.40 22.48 11.35
C ASN A 129 6.56 21.58 10.89
N GLN A 130 7.06 21.82 9.67
CA GLN A 130 8.30 21.28 9.08
C GLN A 130 8.46 19.75 9.02
N ARG A 131 7.48 18.94 9.46
CA ARG A 131 7.50 17.45 9.35
C ARG A 131 6.22 16.72 9.76
N THR A 132 5.20 17.38 10.31
CA THR A 132 4.05 16.68 10.91
C THR A 132 2.79 16.67 10.06
N GLY A 133 2.72 17.44 8.96
CA GLY A 133 1.52 17.53 8.12
C GLY A 133 1.02 16.18 7.61
N CYS A 134 1.88 15.37 6.96
CA CYS A 134 1.48 14.05 6.46
C CYS A 134 1.05 13.06 7.58
N PRO A 135 1.81 12.87 8.68
CA PRO A 135 1.34 12.07 9.80
C PRO A 135 0.03 12.59 10.41
N ALA A 136 -0.14 13.90 10.57
CA ALA A 136 -1.34 14.49 11.16
C ALA A 136 -2.58 14.33 10.27
N LEU A 137 -2.41 14.51 8.96
CA LEU A 137 -3.46 14.24 7.97
C LEU A 137 -3.90 12.78 8.03
N LEU A 138 -2.96 11.84 8.07
CA LEU A 138 -3.29 10.43 8.09
C LEU A 138 -3.98 10.00 9.39
N LYS A 139 -3.59 10.62 10.53
CA LYS A 139 -4.31 10.42 11.79
C LYS A 139 -5.76 10.88 11.70
N TRP A 140 -6.03 12.01 11.05
CA TRP A 140 -7.40 12.43 10.78
C TRP A 140 -8.12 11.46 9.83
N MET A 141 -7.50 11.10 8.70
CA MET A 141 -8.09 10.19 7.71
C MET A 141 -8.51 8.83 8.29
N THR A 142 -7.72 8.26 9.21
CA THR A 142 -8.03 6.95 9.83
C THR A 142 -8.98 7.03 11.02
N SER A 143 -9.44 8.22 11.40
CA SER A 143 -10.33 8.42 12.55
C SER A 143 -11.60 9.20 12.23
N GLN A 144 -11.73 9.76 11.04
CA GLN A 144 -12.96 10.40 10.59
C GLN A 144 -14.03 9.40 10.18
N THR A 145 -15.29 9.75 10.43
CA THR A 145 -16.47 9.03 9.93
C THR A 145 -16.78 9.48 8.50
N SER A 146 -16.81 8.56 7.53
CA SER A 146 -17.32 8.86 6.19
C SER A 146 -18.85 8.68 6.17
N PRO A 147 -19.64 9.59 5.59
CA PRO A 147 -21.11 9.49 5.58
C PRO A 147 -21.69 8.19 4.98
N ALA A 148 -20.92 7.43 4.20
CA ALA A 148 -21.40 6.21 3.54
C ALA A 148 -21.03 4.89 4.27
N THR A 149 -20.32 4.95 5.41
CA THR A 149 -19.94 3.74 6.17
C THR A 149 -21.02 3.25 7.14
N ASP A 150 -22.18 3.93 7.21
CA ASP A 150 -23.28 3.55 8.11
C ASP A 150 -24.24 2.49 7.53
N SER A 151 -23.85 1.80 6.44
CA SER A 151 -24.64 0.69 5.90
C SER A 151 -24.43 -0.58 6.73
N ILE A 152 -25.29 -0.75 7.74
CA ILE A 152 -25.37 -1.91 8.64
C ILE A 152 -25.72 -3.23 7.91
N SER A 153 -25.98 -3.22 6.60
CA SER A 153 -26.35 -4.41 5.81
C SER A 153 -25.34 -4.75 4.71
N GLY A 154 -24.08 -4.90 5.09
CA GLY A 154 -23.13 -5.74 4.35
C GLY A 154 -22.54 -5.18 3.05
N SER A 155 -23.07 -4.14 2.40
CA SER A 155 -22.42 -3.41 1.29
C SER A 155 -22.78 -1.94 1.38
N SER A 156 -21.81 -1.04 1.22
CA SER A 156 -22.11 0.40 1.02
C SER A 156 -22.48 0.70 -0.44
N LEU A 157 -22.30 -0.27 -1.35
CA LEU A 157 -22.57 -0.11 -2.78
C LEU A 157 -23.81 -0.89 -3.22
N GLY A 158 -24.60 -0.26 -4.10
CA GLY A 158 -25.72 -0.90 -4.79
C GLY A 158 -25.28 -2.04 -5.74
N PRO A 159 -26.24 -2.83 -6.25
CA PRO A 159 -25.95 -4.06 -7.01
C PRO A 159 -25.15 -3.80 -8.31
N THR A 160 -25.47 -2.72 -9.03
CA THR A 160 -24.78 -2.37 -10.28
C THR A 160 -23.32 -2.03 -10.05
N LEU A 161 -23.02 -1.15 -9.08
CA LEU A 161 -21.64 -0.79 -8.73
C LEU A 161 -20.88 -2.00 -8.20
N SER A 162 -21.53 -2.83 -7.37
CA SER A 162 -20.93 -4.06 -6.85
C SER A 162 -20.55 -5.04 -7.97
N CYS A 163 -21.37 -5.15 -9.02
CA CYS A 163 -21.09 -5.98 -10.20
C CYS A 163 -19.91 -5.44 -11.01
N ILE A 164 -19.89 -4.13 -11.30
CA ILE A 164 -18.81 -3.50 -12.07
C ILE A 164 -17.48 -3.63 -11.33
N LEU A 165 -17.43 -3.23 -10.06
CA LEU A 165 -16.21 -3.33 -9.26
C LEU A 165 -15.80 -4.79 -9.07
N GLY A 166 -16.74 -5.67 -8.72
CA GLY A 166 -16.45 -7.08 -8.48
C GLY A 166 -15.84 -7.76 -9.70
N ARG A 167 -16.42 -7.52 -10.89
CA ARG A 167 -15.91 -8.07 -12.15
C ARG A 167 -14.54 -7.50 -12.51
N GLU A 168 -14.35 -6.19 -12.37
CA GLU A 168 -13.08 -5.55 -12.71
C GLU A 168 -11.94 -6.06 -11.83
N PHE A 169 -12.12 -6.07 -10.50
CA PHE A 169 -11.10 -6.56 -9.59
C PHE A 169 -10.84 -8.05 -9.76
N GLN A 170 -11.84 -8.85 -10.14
CA GLN A 170 -11.60 -10.24 -10.51
C GLN A 170 -10.72 -10.34 -11.76
N ASN A 171 -11.01 -9.54 -12.78
CA ASN A 171 -10.24 -9.51 -14.02
C ASN A 171 -8.79 -9.10 -13.80
N LEU A 172 -8.57 -8.04 -13.03
CA LEU A 172 -7.22 -7.58 -12.66
C LEU A 172 -6.44 -8.64 -11.89
N LYS A 173 -7.08 -9.42 -11.01
CA LYS A 173 -6.42 -10.48 -10.25
C LYS A 173 -6.12 -11.71 -11.10
N GLU A 174 -7.13 -12.21 -11.82
CA GLU A 174 -7.05 -13.48 -12.55
C GLU A 174 -6.31 -13.34 -13.89
N GLY A 175 -6.31 -12.15 -14.49
CA GLY A 175 -5.54 -11.85 -15.71
C GLY A 175 -4.11 -11.36 -15.44
N ASP A 176 -3.70 -11.18 -14.18
CA ASP A 176 -2.33 -10.77 -13.84
C ASP A 176 -1.39 -11.99 -13.68
N SER A 177 -0.43 -12.08 -14.60
CA SER A 177 0.65 -13.09 -14.57
C SER A 177 1.67 -12.84 -13.45
N TYR A 178 1.72 -11.64 -12.89
CA TYR A 178 2.57 -11.22 -11.77
C TYR A 178 1.79 -11.06 -10.45
N TRP A 179 0.54 -11.54 -10.39
CA TRP A 179 -0.25 -11.55 -9.14
C TRP A 179 0.58 -12.11 -7.99
N TYR A 180 0.62 -11.43 -6.85
CA TYR A 180 1.63 -11.71 -5.82
C TYR A 180 1.59 -13.14 -5.23
N GLU A 181 0.49 -13.88 -5.41
CA GLU A 181 0.39 -15.28 -4.99
C GLU A 181 0.90 -16.29 -6.03
N ARG A 182 1.55 -15.84 -7.11
CA ARG A 182 2.27 -16.72 -8.04
C ARG A 182 3.54 -17.28 -7.37
N PRO A 183 4.00 -18.48 -7.76
CA PRO A 183 5.33 -18.94 -7.39
C PRO A 183 6.43 -18.13 -8.09
N GLU A 184 7.67 -18.32 -7.66
CA GLU A 184 8.84 -17.83 -8.39
C GLU A 184 8.91 -18.42 -9.82
N PRO A 185 9.47 -17.69 -10.80
CA PRO A 185 10.17 -16.40 -10.66
C PRO A 185 9.25 -15.16 -10.64
N GLN A 186 8.00 -15.26 -11.09
CA GLN A 186 7.11 -14.10 -11.22
C GLN A 186 6.64 -13.56 -9.86
N GLY A 187 6.28 -14.45 -8.93
CA GLY A 187 5.85 -14.11 -7.57
C GLY A 187 6.91 -14.44 -6.53
N PHE A 188 6.54 -15.09 -5.43
CA PHE A 188 7.41 -15.21 -4.25
C PHE A 188 7.60 -16.65 -3.80
N ALA A 189 8.68 -16.90 -3.05
CA ALA A 189 8.82 -18.14 -2.30
C ALA A 189 7.72 -18.24 -1.23
N LYS A 190 7.37 -19.46 -0.81
CA LYS A 190 6.25 -19.70 0.13
C LYS A 190 6.44 -18.97 1.47
N GLU A 191 7.68 -18.91 1.97
CA GLU A 191 8.03 -18.23 3.22
C GLU A 191 7.86 -16.71 3.10
N GLN A 192 8.33 -16.13 2.00
CA GLN A 192 8.14 -14.71 1.67
C GLN A 192 6.66 -14.37 1.54
N LEU A 193 5.89 -15.21 0.86
CA LEU A 193 4.45 -15.01 0.69
C LEU A 193 3.70 -15.03 2.03
N ASN A 194 4.11 -15.89 2.97
CA ASN A 194 3.55 -15.90 4.31
C ASN A 194 3.85 -14.61 5.08
N GLU A 195 5.00 -13.98 4.85
CA GLU A 195 5.31 -12.66 5.43
C GLU A 195 4.47 -11.55 4.79
N ILE A 196 4.32 -11.55 3.46
CA ILE A 196 3.49 -10.56 2.75
C ILE A 196 2.05 -10.58 3.27
N ARG A 197 1.50 -11.79 3.52
CA ARG A 197 0.13 -11.99 4.06
C ARG A 197 -0.09 -11.46 5.47
N LYS A 198 0.96 -11.06 6.20
CA LYS A 198 0.83 -10.36 7.50
C LYS A 198 0.57 -8.86 7.32
N THR A 199 0.79 -8.32 6.12
CA THR A 199 0.76 -6.87 5.89
C THR A 199 -0.66 -6.32 5.99
N SER A 200 -0.81 -5.21 6.70
CA SER A 200 -2.01 -4.37 6.66
C SER A 200 -1.63 -2.93 6.29
N LEU A 201 -2.62 -2.10 5.94
CA LEU A 201 -2.39 -0.66 5.76
C LEU A 201 -1.83 -0.06 7.06
N SER A 202 -2.35 -0.47 8.22
CA SER A 202 -1.85 -0.05 9.53
C SER A 202 -0.36 -0.37 9.73
N ALA A 203 0.10 -1.55 9.31
CA ALA A 203 1.51 -1.93 9.39
C ALA A 203 2.40 -1.01 8.54
N VAL A 204 1.98 -0.70 7.32
CA VAL A 204 2.70 0.23 6.42
C VAL A 204 2.72 1.65 7.00
N LEU A 205 1.61 2.13 7.55
CA LEU A 205 1.53 3.46 8.18
C LEU A 205 2.45 3.56 9.41
N CYS A 206 2.41 2.56 10.31
CA CYS A 206 3.31 2.48 11.47
C CYS A 206 4.78 2.51 11.07
N ALA A 207 5.16 1.77 10.03
CA ALA A 207 6.55 1.63 9.62
C ALA A 207 7.15 2.90 8.98
N ASN A 208 6.31 3.83 8.49
CA ASN A 208 6.78 4.97 7.68
C ASN A 208 6.54 6.35 8.29
N LEU A 209 5.60 6.48 9.24
CA LEU A 209 5.06 7.80 9.61
C LEU A 209 5.31 8.19 11.06
N GLY A 210 6.10 7.40 11.80
CA GLY A 210 6.39 7.68 13.21
C GLY A 210 5.15 7.64 14.10
N LEU A 211 4.14 6.84 13.73
CA LEU A 211 2.96 6.63 14.55
C LEU A 211 3.33 5.74 15.74
N THR A 212 2.79 6.07 16.92
CA THR A 212 2.95 5.26 18.13
C THR A 212 1.83 4.25 18.29
N GLN A 213 0.63 4.60 17.85
CA GLN A 213 -0.57 3.76 17.92
C GLN A 213 -1.44 3.92 16.68
N ILE A 214 -2.19 2.89 16.32
CA ILE A 214 -3.17 2.86 15.23
C ILE A 214 -4.16 1.72 15.42
N GLN A 215 -5.32 1.77 14.78
CA GLN A 215 -6.26 0.65 14.72
C GLN A 215 -5.67 -0.52 13.94
N ILE A 216 -6.04 -1.76 14.28
CA ILE A 216 -5.60 -2.95 13.54
C ILE A 216 -6.06 -2.90 12.07
N ASP A 217 -7.31 -2.47 11.84
CA ASP A 217 -7.88 -2.27 10.50
C ASP A 217 -8.12 -0.79 10.26
N ALA A 218 -7.21 -0.15 9.52
CA ALA A 218 -7.29 1.27 9.15
C ALA A 218 -8.45 1.61 8.19
N PHE A 219 -9.16 0.62 7.63
CA PHE A 219 -10.35 0.87 6.81
C PHE A 219 -11.65 0.87 7.64
N LYS A 220 -11.57 0.56 8.93
CA LYS A 220 -12.71 0.57 9.84
C LYS A 220 -12.56 1.69 10.86
N LEU A 221 -13.70 2.25 11.24
CA LEU A 221 -13.73 3.26 12.28
C LEU A 221 -13.27 2.70 13.64
N PRO A 222 -12.78 3.57 14.54
CA PRO A 222 -12.48 3.18 15.91
C PRO A 222 -13.75 2.68 16.60
N ALA A 223 -13.70 1.46 17.12
CA ALA A 223 -14.79 0.81 17.86
C ALA A 223 -14.21 -0.08 18.97
N SER A 224 -15.05 -0.63 19.83
CA SER A 224 -14.62 -1.59 20.87
C SER A 224 -13.89 -2.81 20.29
N THR A 225 -14.15 -3.16 19.02
CA THR A 225 -13.52 -4.26 18.29
C THR A 225 -12.39 -3.84 17.35
N ASN A 226 -12.14 -2.53 17.20
CA ASN A 226 -11.11 -1.95 16.33
C ASN A 226 -10.49 -0.70 16.98
N PHE A 227 -10.11 -0.82 18.26
CA PHE A 227 -9.48 0.27 19.01
C PHE A 227 -8.02 0.46 18.58
N ALA A 228 -7.46 1.63 18.87
CA ALA A 228 -6.06 1.91 18.59
C ALA A 228 -5.15 1.07 19.51
N VAL A 229 -4.15 0.41 18.92
CA VAL A 229 -3.14 -0.39 19.60
C VAL A 229 -1.74 0.17 19.34
N PRO A 230 -0.75 -0.12 20.19
CA PRO A 230 0.64 0.21 19.91
C PRO A 230 1.12 -0.35 18.56
N CYS A 231 1.85 0.46 17.78
CA CYS A 231 2.42 0.03 16.51
C CYS A 231 3.35 -1.19 16.64
N THR A 232 3.91 -1.43 17.83
CA THR A 232 4.78 -2.59 18.14
C THR A 232 4.06 -3.93 18.10
N VAL A 233 2.73 -3.97 18.26
CA VAL A 233 1.93 -5.21 18.21
C VAL A 233 1.29 -5.43 16.85
N VAL A 234 1.38 -4.46 15.93
CA VAL A 234 0.87 -4.59 14.57
C VAL A 234 1.79 -5.52 13.78
N PRO A 235 1.30 -6.63 13.20
CA PRO A 235 2.13 -7.58 12.47
C PRO A 235 2.88 -6.90 11.31
N SER A 236 4.17 -7.20 11.18
CA SER A 236 5.04 -6.67 10.13
C SER A 236 5.76 -7.80 9.38
N ILE A 237 6.17 -7.52 8.14
CA ILE A 237 6.98 -8.44 7.33
C ILE A 237 8.35 -8.67 7.98
N ASP A 238 8.73 -9.93 8.13
CA ASP A 238 10.11 -10.33 8.41
C ASP A 238 10.93 -10.43 7.10
N PHE A 239 11.75 -9.40 6.83
CA PHE A 239 12.58 -9.34 5.61
C PHE A 239 13.75 -10.33 5.61
N THR A 240 14.05 -11.02 6.72
CA THR A 240 15.09 -12.06 6.71
C THR A 240 14.76 -13.21 5.77
N LYS A 241 13.48 -13.40 5.40
CA LYS A 241 13.04 -14.37 4.39
C LYS A 241 13.45 -14.04 2.95
N TRP A 242 14.03 -12.86 2.72
CA TRP A 242 14.63 -12.47 1.44
C TRP A 242 16.16 -12.61 1.42
N LYS A 243 16.76 -13.21 2.46
CA LYS A 243 18.20 -13.46 2.48
C LYS A 243 18.59 -14.45 1.39
N SER A 244 19.46 -14.03 0.48
CA SER A 244 19.98 -14.89 -0.58
C SER A 244 20.97 -15.90 0.01
N THR A 245 20.84 -17.15 -0.41
CA THR A 245 21.79 -18.23 -0.09
C THR A 245 22.91 -18.36 -1.12
N LEU A 246 22.82 -17.63 -2.24
CA LEU A 246 23.81 -17.67 -3.32
C LEU A 246 24.64 -16.39 -3.31
N PRO A 247 25.99 -16.47 -3.36
CA PRO A 247 26.82 -15.31 -3.55
C PRO A 247 26.43 -14.64 -4.88
N SER A 248 26.17 -13.34 -4.85
CA SER A 248 25.88 -12.57 -6.05
C SER A 248 27.01 -12.77 -7.06
N LYS A 249 26.68 -13.03 -8.34
CA LYS A 249 27.67 -12.96 -9.41
C LYS A 249 28.41 -11.62 -9.28
N PRO A 250 29.75 -11.58 -9.32
CA PRO A 250 30.48 -10.33 -9.17
C PRO A 250 29.95 -9.34 -10.20
N GLY A 251 29.42 -8.22 -9.72
CA GLY A 251 28.93 -7.15 -10.56
C GLY A 251 30.00 -6.78 -11.58
N ILE A 252 29.56 -6.46 -12.81
CA ILE A 252 30.42 -5.99 -13.90
C ILE A 252 31.39 -4.96 -13.31
N ARG A 253 32.69 -5.30 -13.26
CA ARG A 253 33.72 -4.38 -12.75
C ARG A 253 33.57 -3.05 -13.49
N GLN A 254 33.79 -1.92 -12.83
CA GLN A 254 33.76 -0.61 -13.49
C GLN A 254 34.68 -0.53 -14.73
N SER A 255 35.70 -1.39 -14.80
CA SER A 255 36.59 -1.59 -15.94
C SER A 255 35.91 -2.15 -17.21
N SER A 256 34.70 -2.69 -17.10
CA SER A 256 33.90 -3.28 -18.20
C SER A 256 32.72 -2.41 -18.64
N LEU A 257 32.51 -1.24 -18.03
CA LEU A 257 31.54 -0.26 -18.51
C LEU A 257 32.07 0.45 -19.77
N PRO A 258 31.23 0.68 -20.81
CA PRO A 258 31.57 1.58 -21.92
C PRO A 258 32.02 2.95 -21.40
N GLU A 259 33.00 3.57 -22.05
CA GLU A 259 33.64 4.85 -21.69
C GLU A 259 32.61 5.92 -21.26
N ILE A 260 31.49 6.01 -21.97
CA ILE A 260 30.39 6.96 -21.76
C ILE A 260 29.79 6.84 -20.35
N MET A 261 29.57 5.62 -19.85
CA MET A 261 28.98 5.40 -18.53
C MET A 261 29.96 5.71 -17.39
N ARG A 262 31.28 5.58 -17.63
CA ARG A 262 32.31 6.02 -16.67
C ARG A 262 32.41 7.53 -16.58
N GLN A 263 32.19 8.23 -17.70
CA GLN A 263 32.21 9.69 -17.74
C GLN A 263 31.00 10.28 -17.00
N LEU A 264 29.81 9.70 -17.17
CA LEU A 264 28.60 10.13 -16.45
C LEU A 264 28.73 9.94 -14.92
N ALA A 265 29.30 8.81 -14.47
CA ALA A 265 29.55 8.55 -13.05
C ALA A 265 30.61 9.50 -12.43
N LYS A 266 31.52 10.06 -13.24
CA LYS A 266 32.49 11.09 -12.81
C LYS A 266 31.87 12.48 -12.78
N MET A 267 30.91 12.78 -13.65
CA MET A 267 30.17 14.05 -13.66
C MET A 267 29.29 14.19 -12.41
N ASP A 268 28.60 13.12 -12.00
CA ASP A 268 27.71 13.10 -10.82
C ASP A 268 28.48 13.26 -9.48
N ARG A 269 29.79 13.00 -9.47
CA ARG A 269 30.66 13.29 -8.31
C ARG A 269 31.15 14.73 -8.26
N LYS A 270 31.15 15.46 -9.38
CA LYS A 270 31.57 16.87 -9.44
C LYS A 270 30.45 17.83 -9.08
N THR A 271 29.18 17.41 -9.21
CA THR A 271 27.99 18.18 -8.81
C THR A 271 27.67 18.10 -7.32
N LYS A 272 28.40 17.26 -6.54
CA LYS A 272 28.26 17.10 -5.08
C LYS A 272 29.41 17.73 -4.27
N LYS A 273 30.17 18.65 -4.86
CA LYS A 273 31.13 19.50 -4.15
C LYS A 273 30.72 20.95 -4.26
#